data_AF-A0A2N3LCR5-F1
#
_entry.id   AF-A0A2N3LCR5-F1
#
_cell.length_a   1.000
_cell.length_b   1.000
_cell.length_c   1.000
_cell.angle_alpha   90.00
_cell.angle_beta   90.00
_cell.angle_gamma   90.00
#
_symmetry.space_group_name_H-M   'P 1'
#
loop_
_entity.id
_entity.type
_entity.pdbx_description
1 polymer ?
#
loop_
_entity_poly.entity_id
_entity_poly.type
_entity_poly.pdbx_seq_one_letter_code
_entity_poly.pdbx_strand_id
1 'polypeptide(L)' 'MAKRLKLLEQLVKHQAQTKYHTVVKGDCLWIIAKNNEITVSKIKSMNKLKSDIIFPGQRLRVQ' A
#
# COMPACT_ATOMS: atom_id res chain seq x y z
N MET A 1 -5.45 33.98 7.53
CA MET A 1 -6.24 32.83 8.04
C MET A 1 -6.30 31.64 7.06
N ALA A 2 -6.59 31.84 5.77
CA ALA A 2 -6.71 30.75 4.78
C ALA A 2 -5.45 29.87 4.59
N LYS A 3 -4.23 30.45 4.62
CA LYS A 3 -2.97 29.70 4.41
C LYS A 3 -2.67 28.68 5.52
N ARG A 4 -3.00 29.01 6.77
CA ARG A 4 -2.85 28.12 7.94
C ARG A 4 -3.85 26.97 7.90
N LEU A 5 -5.09 27.24 7.48
CA LEU A 5 -6.13 26.22 7.29
C LEU A 5 -5.75 25.21 6.19
N LYS A 6 -5.27 25.70 5.04
CA LYS A 6 -4.80 24.84 3.94
C LYS A 6 -3.59 23.99 4.34
N LEU A 7 -2.70 24.53 5.16
CA LEU A 7 -1.56 23.80 5.71
C LEU A 7 -2.01 22.69 6.68
N LEU A 8 -2.99 22.98 7.55
CA LEU A 8 -3.54 22.00 8.49
C LEU A 8 -4.28 20.87 7.76
N GLU A 9 -5.05 21.17 6.71
CA GLU A 9 -5.67 20.14 5.86
C GLU A 9 -4.62 19.23 5.19
N GLN A 10 -3.50 19.80 4.73
CA GLN A 10 -2.40 19.03 4.13
C GLN A 10 -1.66 18.17 5.17
N LEU A 11 -1.53 18.65 6.41
CA LEU A 11 -0.91 17.91 7.51
C LEU A 11 -1.81 16.76 8.00
N VAL A 12 -3.13 16.95 8.02
CA VAL A 12 -4.10 15.88 8.35
C VAL A 12 -4.20 14.86 7.21
N LYS A 13 -4.13 15.29 5.95
CA LYS A 13 -4.06 14.38 4.77
C LYS A 13 -2.80 13.50 4.74
N HIS A 14 -1.73 13.90 5.44
CA HIS A 14 -0.49 13.11 5.56
C HIS A 14 -0.55 12.03 6.65
N GLN A 15 -1.70 11.82 7.31
CA GLN A 15 -1.90 10.57 8.03
C GLN A 15 -1.77 9.41 7.05
N ALA A 16 -1.04 8.35 7.44
CA ALA A 16 -0.72 7.21 6.58
C ALA A 16 -2.00 6.52 6.11
N GLN A 17 -2.55 6.99 4.97
CA GLN A 17 -3.70 6.38 4.35
C GLN A 17 -3.27 5.01 3.86
N THR A 18 -3.83 3.96 4.48
CA THR A 18 -3.51 2.59 4.08
C THR A 18 -3.94 2.41 2.63
N LYS A 19 -2.96 2.18 1.74
CA LYS A 19 -3.22 1.94 0.32
C LYS A 19 -3.40 0.45 0.09
N TYR A 20 -4.33 0.10 -0.77
CA TYR A 20 -4.61 -1.30 -1.14
C TYR A 20 -4.36 -1.53 -2.62
N HIS A 21 -3.82 -2.70 -2.94
CA HIS A 21 -3.75 -3.25 -4.29
C HIS A 21 -4.62 -4.50 -4.36
N THR A 22 -5.45 -4.62 -5.40
CA THR A 22 -6.20 -5.85 -5.66
C THR A 22 -5.43 -6.66 -6.69
N VAL A 23 -5.00 -7.85 -6.31
CA VAL A 23 -4.20 -8.73 -7.16
C VAL A 23 -4.97 -9.09 -8.42
N VAL A 24 -4.36 -8.96 -9.59
CA VAL A 24 -4.92 -9.37 -10.88
C VAL A 24 -4.11 -10.50 -11.51
N LYS A 25 -4.63 -11.12 -12.57
CA LYS A 25 -3.91 -12.19 -13.29
C LYS A 25 -2.58 -11.65 -13.82
N GLY A 26 -1.49 -12.33 -13.48
CA GLY A 26 -0.13 -11.94 -13.87
C GLY A 26 0.64 -11.16 -12.81
N ASP A 27 -0.01 -10.76 -11.72
CA ASP A 27 0.69 -10.14 -10.59
C ASP A 27 1.54 -11.14 -9.81
N CYS A 28 2.66 -10.63 -9.29
CA CYS A 28 3.44 -11.29 -8.25
C CYS A 28 3.86 -10.25 -7.20
N LEU A 29 4.21 -10.71 -6.00
CA LEU A 29 4.60 -9.81 -4.91
C LEU A 29 5.74 -8.86 -5.28
N TRP A 30 6.67 -9.30 -6.14
CA TRP A 30 7.78 -8.46 -6.60
C TRP A 30 7.31 -7.27 -7.45
N ILE A 31 6.41 -7.49 -8.42
CA ILE A 31 5.87 -6.41 -9.27
C ILE A 31 5.09 -5.41 -8.40
N ILE A 32 4.26 -5.92 -7.48
CA ILE A 32 3.46 -5.08 -6.58
C ILE A 32 4.37 -4.24 -5.67
N ALA A 33 5.42 -4.87 -5.12
CA ALA A 33 6.41 -4.20 -4.28
C ALA A 33 7.13 -3.08 -5.04
N LYS A 34 7.64 -3.39 -6.24
CA LYS A 34 8.33 -2.42 -7.11
C LYS A 34 7.43 -1.25 -7.47
N ASN A 35 6.18 -1.50 -7.86
CA ASN A 35 5.23 -0.46 -8.26
C ASN A 35 4.78 0.44 -7.10
N ASN A 36 4.97 0.01 -5.85
CA ASN A 36 4.65 0.79 -4.66
C ASN A 36 5.91 1.19 -3.87
N GLU A 37 7.11 1.03 -4.46
CA GLU A 37 8.40 1.44 -3.88
C GLU A 37 8.64 0.88 -2.46
N ILE A 38 8.11 -0.32 -2.17
CA ILE A 38 8.30 -1.03 -0.91
C ILE A 38 8.94 -2.39 -1.14
N THR A 39 9.31 -3.08 -0.06
CA THR A 39 9.85 -4.44 -0.15
C THR A 39 8.76 -5.49 -0.09
N VAL A 40 9.00 -6.65 -0.70
CA VAL A 40 8.14 -7.83 -0.57
C VAL A 40 7.95 -8.21 0.90
N SER A 41 9.01 -8.12 1.71
CA SER A 41 8.95 -8.35 3.16
C SER A 41 7.96 -7.41 3.87
N LYS A 42 7.93 -6.13 3.48
CA LYS A 42 6.97 -5.15 4.01
C LYS A 42 5.53 -5.53 3.64
N ILE A 43 5.26 -5.91 2.39
CA ILE A 43 3.94 -6.40 1.97
C ILE A 43 3.54 -7.62 2.80
N LYS A 44 4.44 -8.59 2.95
CA LYS A 44 4.17 -9.81 3.72
C LYS A 44 3.84 -9.50 5.18
N SER A 45 4.63 -8.65 5.83
CA SER A 45 4.40 -8.22 7.21
C SER A 45 3.05 -7.53 7.38
N MET A 46 2.71 -6.57 6.50
CA MET A 46 1.45 -5.81 6.57
C MET A 46 0.20 -6.68 6.36
N ASN A 47 0.33 -7.75 5.57
CA ASN A 47 -0.77 -8.64 5.19
C ASN A 47 -0.72 -10.01 5.89
N LYS A 48 0.21 -10.20 6.83
CA LYS A 48 0.43 -11.47 7.56
C LYS A 48 0.62 -12.67 6.63
N LEU A 49 1.24 -12.46 5.47
CA LEU A 49 1.53 -13.53 4.51
C LEU A 49 2.70 -14.36 5.01
N LYS A 50 2.52 -15.68 5.05
CA LYS A 50 3.57 -16.65 5.41
C LYS A 50 4.35 -17.16 4.20
N SER A 51 3.77 -17.04 3.01
CA SER A 51 4.35 -17.47 1.74
C SER A 51 4.28 -16.35 0.70
N ASP A 52 4.91 -16.56 -0.45
CA ASP A 52 4.86 -15.63 -1.58
C ASP A 52 3.66 -15.88 -2.52
N ILE A 53 2.76 -16.80 -2.14
CA ILE A 53 1.58 -17.16 -2.93
C ILE A 53 0.47 -16.12 -2.69
N ILE A 54 -0.03 -15.56 -3.80
CA ILE A 54 -1.16 -14.61 -3.84
C ILE A 54 -2.14 -15.02 -4.92
N PHE A 55 -3.41 -14.66 -4.75
CA PHE A 55 -4.48 -15.05 -5.68
C PHE A 55 -5.16 -13.83 -6.30
N PRO A 56 -5.57 -13.87 -7.57
CA PRO A 56 -6.41 -12.83 -8.15
C PRO A 56 -7.64 -12.53 -7.30
N GLY A 57 -7.95 -11.25 -7.11
CA GLY A 57 -9.00 -10.76 -6.22
C GLY A 57 -8.57 -10.52 -4.78
N GLN A 58 -7.38 -10.97 -4.36
CA GLN A 58 -6.85 -10.71 -3.02
C GLN A 58 -6.51 -9.23 -2.85
N ARG A 59 -6.95 -8.63 -1.73
CA ARG A 59 -6.61 -7.24 -1.38
C ARG A 59 -5.38 -7.22 -0.48
N LEU A 60 -4.33 -6.55 -0.92
CA LEU A 60 -3.07 -6.39 -0.21
C LEU A 60 -2.85 -4.94 0.20
N ARG A 61 -2.50 -4.72 1.47
CA ARG A 61 -1.97 -3.46 1.98
C ARG A 61 -0.59 -3.22 1.37
N VAL A 62 -0.38 -2.05 0.78
CA VAL A 62 0.86 -1.69 0.06
C VAL A 62 1.45 -0.33 0.49
N GLN A 63 0.81 0.38 1.41
CA GLN A 63 1.31 1.60 2.03
C GLN A 63 0.60 1.81 3.37
#